data_AF-A0A1X0T0A4-F1
#
_entry.id   AF-A0A1X0T0A4-F1
#
_cell.length_a   1.000
_cell.length_b   1.000
_cell.length_c   1.000
_cell.angle_alpha   90.00
_cell.angle_beta   90.00
_cell.angle_gamma   90.00
#
_symmetry.space_group_name_H-M   'P 1'
#
loop_
_entity.id
_entity.type
_entity.pdbx_description
1 polymer ?
#
loop_
_entity_poly.entity_id
_entity_poly.type
_entity_poly.pdbx_seq_one_letter_code
_entity_poly.pdbx_strand_id
1 'polypeptide(L)'
;MSRHPTLSLSLAVAMAAVIAESGPAAADPAYDRREVTEFFLKSAGEVKGLGKTRSMRVAGTRGICVGLESECRKGAQRPTGFDLLINFDYDSATLTGAARDNLDEMAAALTDRRLSAVQFVIEGHTDARGADRYNQELSRRRAESVRAYLLARGIEPGKISALGLGERVPRVADPLDPVNRRVEMRVSVQ
;
A
#
# COMPACT_ATOMS: atom_id res chain seq x y z
N MET A 1 -52.25 -41.63 -59.84
CA MET A 1 -52.70 -40.22 -60.01
C MET A 1 -53.02 -39.65 -58.65
N SER A 2 -52.39 -38.51 -58.32
CA SER A 2 -52.75 -37.57 -57.24
C SER A 2 -52.62 -38.06 -55.79
N ARG A 3 -52.15 -37.29 -54.80
CA ARG A 3 -51.58 -35.94 -54.66
C ARG A 3 -51.01 -35.92 -53.23
N HIS A 4 -49.83 -35.34 -53.02
CA HIS A 4 -49.35 -34.99 -51.68
C HIS A 4 -50.27 -33.92 -51.04
N PRO A 5 -50.28 -33.84 -49.70
CA PRO A 5 -49.98 -32.54 -49.12
C PRO A 5 -48.94 -32.60 -48.00
N THR A 6 -48.07 -31.62 -48.09
CA THR A 6 -47.03 -31.16 -47.18
C THR A 6 -47.60 -30.71 -45.82
N LEU A 7 -46.98 -31.12 -44.71
CA LEU A 7 -47.17 -30.47 -43.41
C LEU A 7 -45.84 -29.95 -42.85
N SER A 8 -45.75 -28.62 -42.90
CA SER A 8 -45.03 -27.65 -42.07
C SER A 8 -43.89 -28.13 -41.16
N LEU A 9 -42.69 -27.65 -41.49
CA LEU A 9 -41.48 -27.70 -40.68
C LEU A 9 -41.56 -26.61 -39.59
N SER A 10 -41.81 -26.98 -38.33
CA SER A 10 -41.76 -26.06 -37.20
C SER A 10 -40.29 -25.83 -36.77
N LEU A 11 -39.75 -24.68 -37.17
CA LEU A 11 -38.44 -24.20 -36.73
C LEU A 11 -38.55 -23.67 -35.29
N ALA A 12 -38.19 -24.49 -34.30
CA ALA A 12 -38.02 -24.04 -32.93
C ALA A 12 -36.65 -23.37 -32.78
N VAL A 13 -36.64 -22.04 -32.78
CA VAL A 13 -35.46 -21.24 -32.42
C VAL A 13 -35.31 -21.29 -30.90
N ALA A 14 -34.40 -22.13 -30.41
CA ALA A 14 -33.97 -22.08 -29.02
C ALA A 14 -33.05 -20.86 -28.83
N MET A 15 -33.59 -19.75 -28.31
CA MET A 15 -32.78 -18.68 -27.74
C MET A 15 -32.12 -19.21 -26.47
N ALA A 16 -30.87 -19.65 -26.58
CA ALA A 16 -29.99 -19.80 -25.44
C ALA A 16 -29.68 -18.39 -24.91
N ALA A 17 -30.37 -17.99 -23.84
CA ALA A 17 -30.00 -16.83 -23.06
C ALA A 17 -28.63 -17.12 -22.41
N VAL A 18 -27.57 -16.55 -22.98
CA VAL A 18 -26.29 -16.40 -22.27
C VAL A 18 -26.54 -15.40 -21.15
N ILE A 19 -26.87 -15.93 -19.98
CA ILE A 19 -26.75 -15.20 -18.72
C ILE A 19 -25.26 -14.96 -18.50
N ALA A 20 -24.79 -13.79 -18.92
CA ALA A 20 -23.52 -13.26 -18.47
C ALA A 20 -23.66 -13.02 -16.96
N GLU A 21 -23.12 -13.94 -16.16
CA GLU A 21 -22.89 -13.69 -14.74
C GLU A 21 -21.88 -12.55 -14.64
N SER A 22 -22.40 -11.32 -14.53
CA SER A 22 -21.64 -10.17 -14.09
C SER A 22 -21.24 -10.42 -12.63
N GLY A 23 -20.13 -11.14 -12.45
CA GLY A 23 -19.45 -11.22 -11.16
C GLY A 23 -19.15 -9.80 -10.66
N PRO A 24 -19.12 -9.58 -9.34
CA PRO A 24 -18.80 -8.27 -8.79
C PRO A 24 -17.44 -7.86 -9.34
N ALA A 25 -17.39 -6.72 -10.04
CA ALA A 25 -16.15 -6.08 -10.43
C ALA A 25 -15.29 -5.94 -9.17
N ALA A 26 -14.17 -6.67 -9.13
CA ALA A 26 -13.17 -6.47 -8.09
C ALA A 26 -12.85 -4.98 -8.06
N ALA A 27 -12.97 -4.34 -6.90
CA ALA A 27 -12.62 -2.94 -6.77
C ALA A 27 -11.16 -2.78 -7.23
N ASP A 28 -10.90 -1.80 -8.08
CA ASP A 28 -9.54 -1.51 -8.53
C ASP A 28 -8.62 -1.29 -7.31
N PRO A 29 -7.36 -1.76 -7.35
CA PRO A 29 -6.43 -1.56 -6.26
C PRO A 29 -6.22 -0.07 -5.99
N ALA A 30 -5.98 0.28 -4.73
CA ALA A 30 -5.85 1.67 -4.29
C ALA A 30 -4.64 2.41 -4.90
N TYR A 31 -3.70 1.68 -5.50
CA TYR A 31 -2.51 2.22 -6.16
C TYR A 31 -2.01 1.31 -7.29
N ASP A 32 -1.33 1.90 -8.28
CA ASP A 32 -0.68 1.19 -9.38
C ASP A 32 0.79 0.87 -9.04
N ARG A 33 1.27 -0.32 -9.42
CA ARG A 33 2.66 -0.74 -9.14
C ARG A 33 3.72 0.24 -9.62
N ARG A 34 3.49 0.97 -10.71
CA ARG A 34 4.46 1.91 -11.28
C ARG A 34 4.65 3.07 -10.33
N GLU A 35 3.57 3.59 -9.76
CA GLU A 35 3.60 4.65 -8.77
C GLU A 35 4.34 4.21 -7.51
N VAL A 36 4.03 3.01 -7.01
CA VAL A 36 4.73 2.40 -5.87
C VAL A 36 6.23 2.30 -6.15
N THR A 37 6.60 1.81 -7.33
CA THR A 37 8.00 1.63 -7.71
C THR A 37 8.73 2.97 -7.83
N GLU A 38 8.13 3.95 -8.51
CA GLU A 38 8.65 5.33 -8.64
C GLU A 38 8.87 5.97 -7.27
N PHE A 39 7.89 5.83 -6.36
CA PHE A 39 7.99 6.34 -4.99
C PHE A 39 9.22 5.77 -4.28
N PHE A 40 9.39 4.44 -4.28
CA PHE A 40 10.50 3.82 -3.57
C PHE A 40 11.85 4.05 -4.22
N LEU A 41 11.93 4.17 -5.55
CA LEU A 41 13.17 4.56 -6.23
C LEU A 41 13.61 5.97 -5.83
N LYS A 42 12.66 6.90 -5.77
CA LYS A 42 12.92 8.26 -5.30
C LYS A 42 13.36 8.26 -3.84
N SER A 43 12.63 7.58 -2.96
CA SER A 43 12.95 7.50 -1.53
C SER A 43 14.31 6.83 -1.28
N ALA A 44 14.64 5.76 -2.00
CA ALA A 44 15.93 5.08 -1.89
C ALA A 44 17.10 5.95 -2.41
N GLY A 45 16.88 6.72 -3.47
CA GLY A 45 17.86 7.69 -4.00
C GLY A 45 18.14 8.84 -3.03
N GLU A 46 17.10 9.33 -2.33
CA GLU A 46 17.23 10.33 -1.27
C GLU A 46 17.98 9.78 -0.05
N VAL A 47 17.75 8.51 0.32
CA VAL A 47 18.43 7.81 1.42
C VAL A 47 19.92 7.58 1.16
N LYS A 48 20.32 7.17 -0.05
CA LYS A 48 21.72 6.86 -0.38
C LYS A 48 22.64 8.07 -0.51
N GLY A 49 22.15 9.28 -0.23
CA GLY A 49 22.96 10.49 -0.31
C GLY A 49 23.58 10.67 -1.68
N LEU A 50 22.90 10.25 -2.76
CA LEU A 50 23.32 10.63 -4.11
C LEU A 50 22.97 12.11 -4.28
N GLY A 51 23.87 12.95 -3.78
CA GLY A 51 23.90 14.39 -3.91
C GLY A 51 23.87 14.80 -5.38
N LYS A 52 22.70 14.76 -5.98
CA LYS A 52 22.24 15.91 -6.72
C LYS A 52 21.48 16.78 -5.73
N THR A 53 22.25 17.46 -4.89
CA THR A 53 22.03 18.90 -4.71
C THR A 53 22.14 19.55 -6.10
N ARG A 54 21.17 19.31 -6.98
CA ARG A 54 20.56 20.46 -7.59
C ARG A 54 19.89 21.12 -6.41
N SER A 55 20.65 21.96 -5.71
CA SER A 55 20.11 23.22 -5.22
C SER A 55 19.23 23.66 -6.36
N MET A 56 17.94 23.40 -6.22
CA MET A 56 16.96 23.97 -7.10
C MET A 56 17.17 25.44 -6.79
N ARG A 57 18.00 26.11 -7.60
CA ARG A 57 17.90 27.53 -7.79
C ARG A 57 16.53 27.68 -8.43
N VAL A 58 15.51 27.68 -7.57
CA VAL A 58 14.24 28.30 -7.88
C VAL A 58 14.63 29.76 -8.04
N ALA A 59 14.85 30.15 -9.29
CA ALA A 59 14.87 31.53 -9.66
C ALA A 59 13.49 32.09 -9.28
N GLY A 60 13.46 32.89 -8.21
CA GLY A 60 12.29 33.62 -7.79
C GLY A 60 11.53 33.01 -6.60
N THR A 61 11.55 33.77 -5.50
CA THR A 61 10.61 33.74 -4.36
C THR A 61 10.87 32.79 -3.19
N ARG A 62 11.64 33.34 -2.24
CA ARG A 62 11.44 33.37 -0.77
C ARG A 62 10.95 32.09 -0.07
N GLY A 63 11.92 31.41 0.54
CA GLY A 63 11.75 30.63 1.76
C GLY A 63 13.03 30.70 2.59
N ILE A 64 13.43 31.89 3.06
CA ILE A 64 14.50 32.00 4.06
C ILE A 64 13.87 31.56 5.37
N CYS A 65 14.28 30.41 5.89
CA CYS A 65 13.96 30.05 7.26
C CYS A 65 14.90 30.83 8.18
N VAL A 66 14.33 31.62 9.08
CA VAL A 66 15.08 32.36 10.11
C VAL A 66 14.95 31.57 11.40
N GLY A 67 16.03 30.89 11.81
CA GLY A 67 16.09 30.01 12.98
C GLY A 67 17.40 29.21 12.96
N LEU A 68 17.70 28.47 14.04
CA LEU A 68 18.85 27.56 14.02
C LEU A 68 18.60 26.46 12.96
N GLU A 69 19.66 26.00 12.29
CA GLU A 69 19.53 24.94 11.26
C GLU A 69 18.79 23.70 11.80
N SER A 70 18.91 23.43 13.11
CA SER A 70 18.22 22.37 13.83
C SER A 70 16.70 22.54 13.89
N GLU A 71 16.17 23.76 13.83
CA GLU A 71 14.73 24.05 13.83
C GLU A 71 14.15 23.95 12.41
N CYS A 72 14.92 24.38 11.42
CA CYS A 72 14.54 24.24 10.00
C CYS A 72 14.48 22.78 9.56
N ARG A 73 15.35 21.92 10.12
CA ARG A 73 15.36 20.48 9.87
C ARG A 73 14.23 19.74 10.58
N LYS A 74 13.69 20.29 11.68
CA LYS A 74 12.60 19.69 12.46
C LYS A 74 11.22 19.84 11.80
N GLY A 75 11.05 20.80 10.88
CA GLY A 75 9.76 21.08 10.22
C GLY A 75 9.46 20.29 8.94
N ALA A 76 10.40 19.49 8.43
CA ALA A 76 10.22 18.71 7.22
C ALA A 76 10.43 17.21 7.51
N GLN A 77 9.58 16.62 8.34
CA GLN A 77 9.40 15.17 8.30
C GLN A 77 8.67 14.83 7.01
N ARG A 78 9.44 14.76 5.91
CA ARG A 78 8.96 14.20 4.65
C ARG A 78 8.49 12.78 4.96
N PRO A 79 7.29 12.36 4.52
CA PRO A 79 6.91 10.97 4.64
C PRO A 79 7.91 10.14 3.83
N THR A 80 8.85 9.49 4.52
CA THR A 80 9.75 8.49 3.92
C THR A 80 9.06 7.13 3.82
N GLY A 81 7.76 7.07 4.13
CA GLY A 81 6.90 5.90 4.10
C GLY A 81 5.77 6.03 3.08
N PHE A 82 5.50 4.93 2.40
CA PHE A 82 4.33 4.70 1.57
C PHE A 82 3.21 4.14 2.44
N ASP A 83 2.03 4.77 2.41
CA ASP A 83 0.86 4.27 3.11
C ASP A 83 0.30 3.06 2.36
N LEU A 84 0.19 1.91 3.03
CA LEU A 84 -0.33 0.71 2.37
C LEU A 84 -1.85 0.73 2.21
N LEU A 85 -2.55 1.69 2.84
CA LEU A 85 -4.00 1.83 2.81
C LEU A 85 -4.72 0.50 3.14
N ILE A 86 -4.22 -0.18 4.16
CA ILE A 86 -4.75 -1.47 4.63
C ILE A 86 -5.69 -1.23 5.79
N ASN A 87 -6.96 -1.62 5.59
CA ASN A 87 -7.96 -1.63 6.64
C ASN A 87 -7.93 -2.97 7.39
N PHE A 88 -7.95 -2.88 8.71
CA PHE A 88 -8.13 -4.03 9.61
C PHE A 88 -9.42 -3.85 10.40
N ASP A 89 -10.12 -4.95 10.65
CA ASP A 89 -11.25 -4.96 11.58
C ASP A 89 -10.80 -4.62 13.01
N TYR A 90 -11.77 -4.28 13.85
CA TYR A 90 -11.52 -3.98 15.26
C TYR A 90 -10.83 -5.16 15.95
N ASP A 91 -9.74 -4.86 16.67
CA ASP A 91 -8.88 -5.85 17.34
C ASP A 91 -8.41 -7.01 16.44
N SER A 92 -8.30 -6.75 15.13
CA SER A 92 -7.86 -7.74 14.15
C SER A 92 -6.54 -7.36 13.51
N ALA A 93 -5.78 -8.40 13.16
CA ALA A 93 -4.63 -8.34 12.26
C ALA A 93 -4.90 -9.11 10.95
N THR A 94 -6.15 -9.53 10.71
CA THR A 94 -6.53 -10.28 9.52
C THR A 94 -6.64 -9.35 8.31
N LEU A 95 -5.99 -9.73 7.20
CA LEU A 95 -6.07 -9.00 5.94
C LEU A 95 -7.38 -9.31 5.21
N THR A 96 -8.15 -8.27 4.92
CA THR A 96 -9.36 -8.32 4.08
C THR A 96 -9.02 -8.63 2.61
N GLY A 97 -10.02 -8.98 1.79
CA GLY A 97 -9.81 -9.20 0.35
C GLY A 97 -9.19 -7.98 -0.35
N ALA A 98 -9.78 -6.80 -0.17
CA ALA A 98 -9.26 -5.56 -0.74
C ALA A 98 -7.83 -5.23 -0.28
N ALA A 99 -7.48 -5.52 0.99
CA ALA A 99 -6.12 -5.35 1.47
C ALA A 99 -5.13 -6.30 0.76
N ARG A 100 -5.56 -7.53 0.46
CA ARG A 100 -4.76 -8.51 -0.28
C ARG A 100 -4.54 -8.07 -1.73
N ASP A 101 -5.56 -7.50 -2.37
CA ASP A 101 -5.47 -6.99 -3.74
C ASP A 101 -4.46 -5.83 -3.83
N ASN A 102 -4.50 -4.89 -2.88
CA ASN A 102 -3.50 -3.82 -2.76
C ASN A 102 -2.09 -4.40 -2.55
N LEU A 103 -1.96 -5.39 -1.65
CA LEU A 103 -0.69 -6.02 -1.37
C LEU A 103 -0.13 -6.83 -2.53
N ASP A 104 -0.97 -7.30 -3.46
CA ASP A 104 -0.52 -7.98 -4.68
C ASP A 104 0.15 -6.99 -5.63
N GLU A 105 -0.40 -5.78 -5.81
CA GLU A 105 0.28 -4.72 -6.58
C GLU A 105 1.55 -4.23 -5.90
N MET A 106 1.56 -4.15 -4.56
CA MET A 106 2.77 -3.87 -3.78
C MET A 106 3.84 -4.94 -4.00
N ALA A 107 3.48 -6.23 -3.91
CA ALA A 107 4.41 -7.32 -4.16
C ALA A 107 4.98 -7.25 -5.58
N ALA A 108 4.14 -6.98 -6.59
CA ALA A 108 4.59 -6.79 -7.96
C ALA A 108 5.60 -5.64 -8.08
N ALA A 109 5.35 -4.50 -7.43
CA ALA A 109 6.28 -3.37 -7.41
C ALA A 109 7.64 -3.73 -6.75
N LEU A 110 7.61 -4.40 -5.59
CA LEU A 110 8.82 -4.74 -4.82
C LEU A 110 9.73 -5.78 -5.50
N THR A 111 9.21 -6.51 -6.48
CA THR A 111 9.99 -7.42 -7.34
C THR A 111 10.68 -6.73 -8.52
N ASP A 112 10.44 -5.43 -8.74
CA ASP A 112 11.16 -4.67 -9.78
C ASP A 112 12.68 -4.74 -9.52
N ARG A 113 13.43 -5.10 -10.57
CA ARG A 113 14.89 -5.27 -10.50
C ARG A 113 15.61 -4.00 -10.03
N ARG A 114 15.04 -2.81 -10.27
CA ARG A 114 15.56 -1.53 -9.81
C ARG A 114 15.50 -1.39 -8.29
N LEU A 115 14.62 -2.13 -7.62
CA LEU A 115 14.47 -2.19 -6.15
C LEU A 115 15.17 -3.42 -5.53
N SER A 116 15.97 -4.17 -6.29
CA SER A 116 16.67 -5.37 -5.81
C SER A 116 17.56 -5.11 -4.58
N ALA A 117 18.31 -4.02 -4.59
CA ALA A 117 19.21 -3.63 -3.51
C ALA A 117 18.55 -2.79 -2.40
N VAL A 118 17.21 -2.68 -2.40
CA VAL A 118 16.46 -1.90 -1.41
C VAL A 118 15.84 -2.86 -0.40
N GLN A 119 16.05 -2.56 0.88
CA GLN A 119 15.38 -3.21 2.00
C GLN A 119 14.24 -2.30 2.48
N PHE A 120 13.18 -2.90 2.99
CA PHE A 120 11.98 -2.19 3.42
C PHE A 120 11.61 -2.60 4.85
N VAL A 121 10.99 -1.67 5.56
CA VAL A 121 10.39 -1.91 6.89
C VAL A 121 8.90 -1.63 6.80
N ILE A 122 8.10 -2.54 7.34
CA ILE A 122 6.66 -2.39 7.49
C ILE A 122 6.39 -1.93 8.91
N GLU A 123 5.81 -0.75 9.06
CA GLU A 123 5.55 -0.10 10.34
C GLU A 123 4.06 -0.10 10.64
N GLY A 124 3.66 -0.75 11.74
CA GLY A 124 2.30 -0.69 12.26
C GLY A 124 2.14 0.43 13.26
N HIS A 125 1.02 1.16 13.17
CA HIS A 125 0.67 2.24 14.10
C HIS A 125 -0.75 2.08 14.62
N THR A 126 -0.99 2.59 15.83
CA THR A 126 -2.31 2.72 16.43
C THR A 126 -2.62 4.18 16.75
N ASP A 127 -3.88 4.47 17.07
CA ASP A 127 -4.21 5.67 17.83
C ASP A 127 -3.87 5.42 19.32
N ALA A 128 -3.99 6.44 20.15
CA ALA A 128 -3.70 6.36 21.59
C ALA A 128 -4.86 5.77 22.41
N ARG A 129 -5.82 5.06 21.79
CA ARG A 129 -6.86 4.36 22.53
C ARG A 129 -6.28 3.05 23.07
N GLY A 130 -6.46 2.78 24.36
CA GLY A 130 -5.97 1.55 24.99
C GLY A 130 -4.62 1.73 25.68
N ALA A 131 -4.05 0.63 26.16
CA ALA A 131 -2.77 0.66 26.87
C ALA A 131 -1.58 0.53 25.90
N ASP A 132 -0.47 1.20 26.19
CA ASP A 132 0.74 1.22 25.35
C ASP A 132 1.21 -0.19 24.96
N ARG A 133 1.22 -1.14 25.91
CA ARG A 133 1.63 -2.53 25.65
C ARG A 133 0.71 -3.24 24.67
N TYR A 134 -0.59 -2.98 24.78
CA TYR A 134 -1.58 -3.55 23.88
C TYR A 134 -1.42 -2.96 22.47
N ASN A 135 -1.28 -1.64 22.36
CA ASN A 135 -1.06 -0.95 21.10
C ASN A 135 0.25 -1.35 20.41
N GLN A 136 1.31 -1.55 21.19
CA GLN A 136 2.58 -2.09 20.71
C GLN A 136 2.42 -3.48 20.10
N GLU A 137 1.69 -4.36 20.76
CA GLU A 137 1.50 -5.73 20.30
C GLU A 137 0.55 -5.81 19.09
N LEU A 138 -0.54 -5.05 19.11
CA LEU A 138 -1.50 -4.98 18.00
C LEU A 138 -0.86 -4.44 16.72
N SER A 139 -0.11 -3.35 16.83
CA SER A 139 0.63 -2.79 15.68
C SER A 139 1.67 -3.77 15.13
N ARG A 140 2.40 -4.48 16.00
CA ARG A 140 3.36 -5.53 15.60
C ARG A 140 2.68 -6.64 14.81
N ARG A 141 1.57 -7.18 15.31
CA ARG A 141 0.81 -8.27 14.65
C ARG A 141 0.31 -7.86 13.27
N ARG A 142 -0.17 -6.62 13.12
CA ARG A 142 -0.61 -6.07 11.83
C ARG A 142 0.54 -5.97 10.83
N ALA A 143 1.68 -5.41 11.25
CA ALA A 143 2.88 -5.35 10.41
C ALA A 143 3.38 -6.76 10.02
N GLU A 144 3.35 -7.71 10.95
CA GLU A 144 3.72 -9.11 10.69
C GLU A 144 2.78 -9.82 9.73
N SER A 145 1.48 -9.53 9.80
CA SER A 145 0.48 -10.11 8.89
C SER A 145 0.70 -9.64 7.45
N VAL A 146 1.01 -8.35 7.28
CA VAL A 146 1.41 -7.79 5.98
C VAL A 146 2.71 -8.42 5.48
N ARG A 147 3.72 -8.51 6.35
CA ARG A 147 5.00 -9.15 6.01
C ARG A 147 4.78 -10.60 5.56
N ALA A 148 4.07 -11.39 6.33
CA ALA A 148 3.79 -12.79 6.02
C ALA A 148 3.10 -12.96 4.66
N TYR A 149 2.15 -12.07 4.36
CA TYR A 149 1.48 -12.05 3.07
C TYR A 149 2.45 -11.76 1.92
N LEU A 150 3.30 -10.72 2.04
CA LEU A 150 4.29 -10.38 1.02
C LEU A 150 5.34 -11.48 0.81
N LEU A 151 5.75 -12.18 1.88
CA LEU A 151 6.63 -13.36 1.77
C LEU A 151 5.95 -14.48 0.96
N ALA A 152 4.66 -14.73 1.21
CA ALA A 152 3.89 -15.72 0.45
C ALA A 152 3.73 -15.35 -1.03
N ARG A 153 3.85 -14.06 -1.37
CA ARG A 153 3.91 -13.54 -2.75
C ARG A 153 5.32 -13.56 -3.36
N GLY A 154 6.31 -14.13 -2.67
CA GLY A 154 7.66 -14.36 -3.20
C GLY A 154 8.67 -13.27 -2.89
N ILE A 155 8.36 -12.31 -2.00
CA ILE A 155 9.36 -11.36 -1.52
C ILE A 155 10.34 -12.07 -0.59
N GLU A 156 11.64 -11.84 -0.81
CA GLU A 156 12.69 -12.48 -0.01
C GLU A 156 12.63 -12.04 1.46
N PRO A 157 12.80 -12.96 2.44
CA PRO A 157 12.74 -12.63 3.87
C PRO A 157 13.69 -11.52 4.34
N GLY A 158 14.85 -11.38 3.69
CA GLY A 158 15.84 -10.34 3.99
C GLY A 158 15.52 -8.97 3.42
N LYS A 159 14.57 -8.86 2.47
CA LYS A 159 14.16 -7.57 1.90
C LYS A 159 13.13 -6.83 2.73
N ILE A 160 12.39 -7.53 3.60
CA ILE A 160 11.30 -6.93 4.38
C ILE A 160 11.36 -7.29 5.87
N SER A 161 11.31 -6.27 6.71
CA SER A 161 11.14 -6.39 8.16
C SER A 161 9.78 -5.83 8.60
N ALA A 162 9.35 -6.19 9.81
CA ALA A 162 8.10 -5.70 10.41
C ALA A 162 8.38 -5.12 11.79
N LEU A 163 7.77 -3.97 12.08
CA LEU A 163 7.92 -3.26 13.34
C LEU A 163 6.57 -2.73 13.83
N GLY A 164 6.23 -3.02 15.08
CA GLY A 164 5.13 -2.36 15.78
C GLY A 164 5.61 -1.09 16.45
N LEU A 165 4.95 0.05 16.18
CA LEU A 165 5.28 1.34 16.81
C LEU A 165 4.23 1.79 17.84
N GLY A 166 3.10 1.10 17.95
CA GLY A 166 1.96 1.52 18.78
C GLY A 166 1.53 2.94 18.42
N GLU A 167 1.19 3.74 19.43
CA GLU A 167 0.85 5.16 19.23
C GLU A 167 2.04 6.12 19.20
N ARG A 168 3.30 5.63 19.30
CA ARG A 168 4.47 6.48 19.54
C ARG A 168 4.81 7.46 18.41
N VAL A 169 4.34 7.17 17.20
CA VAL A 169 4.61 7.96 16.00
C VAL A 169 3.28 8.33 15.33
N PRO A 170 2.51 9.25 15.93
CA PRO A 170 1.24 9.69 15.35
C PRO A 170 1.49 10.49 14.07
N ARG A 171 0.58 10.38 13.11
CA ARG A 171 0.62 11.14 11.86
C ARG A 171 0.10 12.56 12.07
N VAL A 172 -0.87 12.74 12.96
CA VAL A 172 -1.46 14.04 13.30
C VAL A 172 -1.36 14.29 14.80
N ALA A 173 -1.44 15.57 15.20
CA ALA A 173 -1.29 15.96 16.59
C ALA A 173 -2.39 15.41 17.50
N ASP A 174 -3.60 15.21 16.98
CA ASP A 174 -4.66 14.53 17.73
C ASP A 174 -4.32 13.03 17.87
N PRO A 175 -4.02 12.55 19.10
CA PRO A 175 -3.59 11.17 19.31
C PRO A 175 -4.72 10.16 19.11
N LEU A 176 -5.99 10.59 19.13
CA LEU A 176 -7.17 9.72 18.99
C LEU A 176 -7.71 9.68 17.55
N ASP A 177 -7.11 10.45 16.64
CA ASP A 177 -7.56 10.51 15.26
C ASP A 177 -7.40 9.15 14.58
N PRO A 178 -8.46 8.63 13.90
CA PRO A 178 -8.41 7.43 13.08
C PRO A 178 -7.25 7.33 12.10
N VAL A 179 -6.76 8.44 11.55
CA VAL A 179 -5.67 8.48 10.59
C VAL A 179 -4.35 7.94 11.18
N ASN A 180 -4.22 7.91 12.51
CA ASN A 180 -3.05 7.33 13.17
C ASN A 180 -3.04 5.79 13.08
N ARG A 181 -4.20 5.15 12.90
CA ARG A 181 -4.32 3.70 12.72
C ARG A 181 -3.99 3.34 11.28
N ARG A 182 -2.73 3.00 11.03
CA ARG A 182 -2.23 2.73 9.67
C ARG A 182 -1.11 1.70 9.69
N VAL A 183 -0.82 1.17 8.51
CA VAL A 183 0.41 0.43 8.26
C VAL A 183 1.12 1.10 7.10
N GLU A 184 2.37 1.47 7.33
CA GLU A 184 3.22 2.11 6.33
C GLU A 184 4.35 1.16 5.93
N MET A 185 4.89 1.36 4.73
CA MET A 185 6.14 0.74 4.31
C MET A 185 7.18 1.81 4.01
N ARG A 186 8.37 1.68 4.58
CA ARG A 186 9.47 2.63 4.37
C ARG A 186 10.68 1.93 3.80
N VAL A 187 11.56 2.69 3.15
CA VAL A 187 12.91 2.21 2.84
C VAL A 187 13.68 2.08 4.15
N SER A 188 14.26 0.90 4.39
CA SER A 188 15.16 0.68 5.51
C SER A 188 16.47 1.41 5.26
N VAL A 189 16.77 2.38 6.13
CA VAL A 189 18.05 3.08 6.18
C VAL A 189 18.95 2.26 7.10
N GLN A 190 19.92 1.54 6.53
CA GLN A 190 20.99 0.92 7.30
C GLN A 190 22.13 1.92 7.52
#